data_AF-A0A544YM91-F1
#
_entry.id   AF-A0A544YM91-F1
#
_cell.length_a   1.000
_cell.length_b   1.000
_cell.length_c   1.000
_cell.angle_alpha   90.00
_cell.angle_beta   90.00
_cell.angle_gamma   90.00
#
_symmetry.space_group_name_H-M   'P 1'
#
loop_
_entity.id
_entity.type
_entity.pdbx_description
1 polymer ?
#
loop_
_entity_poly.entity_id
_entity_poly.type
_entity_poly.pdbx_seq_one_letter_code
_entity_poly.pdbx_strand_id
1 'polypeptide(L)' 'MDLYCDHCGRPACSGDHAACLAARAMEPPRYCPHCRRRMIVQVTPRNWTARCSVHGSTGG' A
#
# COMPACT_ATOMS: atom_id res chain seq x y z
N MET A 1 13.65 -4.62 9.93
CA MET A 1 12.49 -5.23 9.22
C MET A 1 11.37 -4.24 9.35
N ASP A 2 11.48 -3.15 8.61
CA ASP A 2 10.64 -1.97 8.84
C ASP A 2 9.40 -2.07 7.97
N LEU A 3 8.25 -2.16 8.63
CA LEU A 3 6.96 -2.16 7.95
C LEU A 3 6.52 -0.72 7.75
N TYR A 4 6.05 -0.39 6.56
CA TYR A 4 5.50 0.92 6.21
C TYR A 4 4.01 0.82 5.94
N CYS A 5 3.28 1.88 6.27
CA CYS A 5 1.88 2.03 5.88
C CYS A 5 1.80 2.18 4.36
N ASP A 6 1.15 1.24 3.69
CA ASP A 6 0.97 1.24 2.23
C ASP A 6 0.06 2.38 1.71
N HIS A 7 -0.66 3.10 2.57
CA HIS A 7 -1.49 4.24 2.17
C HIS A 7 -0.72 5.57 2.25
N CYS A 8 -0.07 5.87 3.38
CA CYS A 8 0.61 7.16 3.60
C CYS A 8 2.14 7.08 3.52
N GLY A 9 2.73 5.88 3.49
CA GLY A 9 4.18 5.66 3.41
C GLY A 9 4.95 5.90 4.72
N ARG A 10 4.29 6.26 5.83
CA ARG A 10 4.96 6.40 7.14
C ARG A 10 5.29 5.03 7.74
N PRO A 11 6.28 4.93 8.66
CA PRO A 11 6.54 3.69 9.39
C PRO A 11 5.26 3.22 10.09
N ALA A 12 4.94 1.93 9.98
CA ALA A 12 3.72 1.34 10.54
C ALA A 12 3.67 1.48 12.07
N CYS A 13 4.83 1.50 12.72
CA CYS A 13 4.95 1.72 14.17
C CYS A 13 4.84 3.19 14.60
N SER A 14 4.65 4.13 13.67
CA SER A 14 4.62 5.57 13.96
C SER A 14 3.23 6.16 13.70
N GLY A 15 2.59 6.62 14.77
CA GLY A 15 1.28 7.29 14.72
C GLY A 15 0.10 6.33 14.55
N ASP A 16 -1.11 6.90 14.58
CA ASP A 16 -2.34 6.16 14.32
C ASP A 16 -2.59 6.04 12.80
N HIS A 17 -2.84 4.81 12.35
CA HIS A 17 -3.13 4.48 10.94
C HIS A 17 -4.58 4.05 10.72
N ALA A 18 -5.51 4.30 11.66
CA ALA A 18 -6.89 3.86 11.53
C ALA A 18 -7.57 4.46 10.28
N ALA A 19 -7.31 5.74 10.00
CA ALA A 19 -7.80 6.40 8.78
C ALA A 19 -7.19 5.79 7.50
N CYS A 20 -5.90 5.42 7.54
CA CYS A 20 -5.23 4.77 6.41
C CYS A 20 -5.83 3.38 6.14
N LEU A 21 -6.15 2.63 7.19
CA LEU A 21 -6.81 1.32 7.10
C LEU A 21 -8.23 1.45 6.56
N ALA A 22 -8.98 2.47 7.00
CA ALA A 22 -10.34 2.73 6.49
C ALA A 22 -10.33 3.09 5.00
N ALA A 23 -9.41 3.97 4.57
CA ALA A 23 -9.24 4.35 3.17
C ALA A 23 -8.89 3.15 2.28
N ARG A 24 -8.06 2.25 2.79
CA ARG A 24 -7.65 0.98 2.14
C ARG A 24 -8.80 0.01 1.83
N ALA A 25 -9.97 0.19 2.42
CA ALA A 25 -11.14 -0.62 2.06
C ALA A 25 -11.68 -0.27 0.67
N MET A 26 -11.44 0.96 0.21
CA MET A 26 -11.94 1.46 -1.08
C MET A 26 -10.81 1.81 -2.06
N GLU A 27 -9.63 2.15 -1.54
CA GLU A 27 -8.50 2.59 -2.33
C GLU A 27 -7.39 1.53 -2.39
N PRO A 28 -6.75 1.36 -3.56
CA PRO A 28 -5.58 0.49 -3.68
C PRO A 28 -4.37 1.01 -2.88
N PRO A 29 -3.43 0.13 -2.51
CA PRO A 29 -2.21 0.50 -1.82
C PRO A 29 -1.34 1.38 -2.72
N ARG A 30 -0.80 2.47 -2.14
CA ARG A 30 0.01 3.47 -2.84
C ARG A 30 1.51 3.20 -2.67
N TYR A 31 1.92 2.58 -1.57
CA TYR A 31 3.31 2.35 -1.18
C TYR A 31 3.57 0.89 -0.84
N CYS A 32 4.79 0.43 -1.10
CA CYS A 32 5.22 -0.91 -0.71
C CYS A 32 5.45 -0.97 0.81
N PRO A 33 4.84 -1.93 1.53
CA PRO A 33 5.00 -2.05 2.98
C PRO A 33 6.41 -2.45 3.41
N HIS A 34 7.28 -2.90 2.48
CA HIS A 34 8.66 -3.31 2.77
C HIS A 34 9.72 -2.24 2.51
N CYS A 35 9.52 -1.37 1.51
CA CYS A 35 10.54 -0.39 1.11
C CYS A 35 10.04 1.03 0.87
N ARG A 36 8.77 1.31 1.18
CA ARG A 36 8.15 2.64 1.04
C ARG A 36 8.13 3.20 -0.38
N ARG A 37 8.54 2.47 -1.40
CA ARG A 37 8.45 2.94 -2.80
C ARG A 37 6.99 2.98 -3.24
N ARG A 38 6.65 3.96 -4.07
CA ARG A 38 5.33 4.02 -4.70
C ARG A 38 5.13 2.77 -5.57
N MET A 39 3.97 2.15 -5.45
CA MET A 39 3.60 0.99 -6.25
C MET A 39 2.99 1.43 -7.58
N ILE A 40 3.17 0.61 -8.61
CA ILE A 40 2.44 0.74 -9.87
C ILE A 40 1.10 0.06 -9.65
N VAL A 41 0.03 0.85 -9.68
CA VAL A 41 -1.34 0.37 -9.49
C VAL A 41 -2.05 0.33 -10.85
N GLN A 42 -2.72 -0.77 -11.12
CA GLN A 42 -3.64 -0.92 -12.25
C GLN A 42 -5.03 -1.16 -11.69
N VAL A 43 -5.94 -0.23 -11.96
CA VAL A 43 -7.35 -0.32 -11.55
C VAL A 43 -8.17 -0.84 -12.72
N THR A 44 -8.98 -1.85 -12.48
CA THR A 44 -9.97 -2.39 -13.40
C THR A 44 -11.37 -2.21 -12.79
N PRO A 45 -12.46 -2.32 -13.57
CA PRO A 45 -13.82 -2.18 -13.04
C PRO A 45 -14.18 -3.18 -11.93
N ARG A 46 -13.48 -4.33 -11.85
CA ARG A 46 -13.79 -5.40 -10.89
C ARG A 46 -12.80 -5.48 -9.73
N ASN A 47 -11.57 -5.05 -9.95
CA ASN A 47 -10.50 -5.12 -8.96
C ASN A 47 -9.31 -4.23 -9.32
N TRP A 48 -8.29 -4.19 -8.47
CA TRP A 48 -7.01 -3.56 -8.74
C TRP A 48 -5.85 -4.54 -8.55
N THR A 49 -4.72 -4.23 -9.15
CA THR A 49 -3.44 -4.90 -8.88
C THR A 49 -2.39 -3.85 -8.55
N ALA A 50 -1.52 -4.16 -7.59
CA ALA A 50 -0.45 -3.27 -7.18
C ALA A 50 0.89 -4.00 -7.25
N ARG A 51 1.89 -3.37 -7.85
CA ARG A 51 3.24 -3.95 -7.97
C ARG A 51 4.33 -2.99 -7.50
N CYS A 52 5.17 -3.49 -6.60
CA CYS A 52 6.44 -2.87 -6.26
C CYS A 52 7.51 -3.25 -7.29
N SER A 53 8.32 -2.27 -7.70
CA SER A 53 9.44 -2.49 -8.62
C SER A 53 10.56 -3.37 -8.05
N VAL A 54 10.65 -3.48 -6.72
CA VAL A 54 11.68 -4.27 -6.03
C VAL A 54 11.12 -5.59 -5.49
N HIS A 55 9.94 -5.55 -4.86
CA HIS A 55 9.39 -6.70 -4.11
C HIS A 55 8.31 -7.48 -4.87
N GLY A 56 7.89 -7.04 -6.07
CA GLY A 56 6.85 -7.70 -6.84
C GLY A 56 5.43 -7.27 -6.46
N SER A 57 4.44 -8.05 -6.90
CA SER A 57 3.00 -7.72 -6.80
C SER A 57 2.36 -8.19 -5.51
N THR A 58 1.46 -7.36 -4.97
CA THR A 58 0.55 -7.69 -3.88
C THR A 58 -0.87 -7.58 -4.45
N GLY A 59 -1.53 -8.72 -4.64
CA GLY A 59 -2.93 -8.78 -5.08
C GLY A 59 -3.86 -8.76 -3.88
N GLY A 60 -4.96 -8.01 -3.99
CA GLY A 60 -6.08 -7.99 -3.05
C GLY A 60 -7.38 -8.36 -3.76
#